data_AF-A0A4Q5UNT6-F1
#
_entry.id   AF-A0A4Q5UNT6-F1
#
_cell.length_a   1.000
_cell.length_b   1.000
_cell.length_c   1.000
_cell.angle_alpha   90.00
_cell.angle_beta   90.00
_cell.angle_gamma   90.00
#
_symmetry.space_group_name_H-M   'P 1'
#
loop_
_entity.id
_entity.type
_entity.pdbx_description
1 polymer ?
#
loop_
_entity_poly.entity_id
_entity_poly.type
_entity_poly.pdbx_seq_one_letter_code
_entity_poly.pdbx_strand_id
1 'polypeptide(L)'
;MKGFIKVGKCILLISLLILTYFVYDAIYPGVNFYKNEYFKVTGRIIPKSAEFIEKSASYPDFHGDYCSSSQIKLSKEDYQSLFDELSLDGEMEKTSDVVGFKEFGATLDEKDRNKIVKKFVRKGEEITEWYLFIGFYDDLESI
;
A
#
# COMPACT_ATOMS: atom_id res chain seq x y z
N MET A 1 -32.32 30.36 25.96
CA MET A 1 -32.70 29.47 24.84
C MET A 1 -31.85 29.65 23.56
N LYS A 2 -31.72 30.85 22.97
CA LYS A 2 -30.96 31.03 21.70
C LYS A 2 -29.47 30.63 21.76
N GLY A 3 -28.81 30.78 22.91
CA GLY A 3 -27.41 30.36 23.11
C GLY A 3 -27.22 28.84 23.07
N PHE A 4 -28.08 28.08 23.74
CA PHE A 4 -28.04 26.60 23.73
C PHE A 4 -28.24 26.02 22.33
N ILE A 5 -29.13 26.62 21.52
CA ILE A 5 -29.35 26.22 20.13
C ILE A 5 -28.09 26.48 19.27
N LYS A 6 -27.38 27.60 19.50
CA LYS A 6 -26.12 27.89 18.79
C LYS A 6 -25.02 26.89 19.16
N VAL A 7 -24.86 26.58 20.45
CA VAL A 7 -23.87 25.59 20.92
C VAL A 7 -24.17 24.20 20.35
N GLY A 8 -25.43 23.76 20.37
CA GLY A 8 -25.84 22.48 19.78
C GLY A 8 -25.55 22.39 18.28
N LYS A 9 -25.77 23.47 17.52
CA LYS A 9 -25.41 23.56 16.10
C LYS A 9 -23.90 23.46 15.88
N CYS A 10 -23.09 24.12 16.72
CA CYS A 10 -21.63 24.01 16.64
C CYS A 10 -21.16 22.58 16.91
N ILE A 11 -21.70 21.92 17.94
CA ILE A 11 -21.37 20.53 18.27
C ILE A 11 -21.71 19.62 17.07
N LEU A 12 -22.92 19.74 16.52
CA LEU A 12 -23.34 18.92 15.38
C LEU A 12 -22.46 19.15 14.14
N LEU A 13 -22.09 20.40 13.86
CA LEU A 13 -21.18 20.72 12.76
C LEU A 13 -19.79 20.12 12.98
N ILE A 14 -19.24 20.23 14.19
CA ILE A 14 -17.94 19.64 14.54
C ILE A 14 -17.99 18.12 14.41
N SER A 15 -19.04 17.48 14.93
CA SER A 15 -19.23 16.02 14.78
C SER A 15 -19.33 15.59 13.32
N LEU A 16 -20.02 16.37 12.48
CA LEU A 16 -20.13 16.09 11.05
C LEU A 16 -18.76 16.22 10.35
N LEU A 17 -17.97 17.23 10.69
CA LEU A 17 -16.63 17.40 10.14
C LEU A 17 -15.69 16.27 10.55
N ILE A 18 -15.74 15.86 11.83
CA ILE A 18 -14.96 14.71 12.33
C ILE A 18 -15.36 13.43 11.60
N LEU A 19 -16.66 13.16 11.45
CA LEU A 19 -17.15 12.00 10.72
C LEU A 19 -16.69 12.01 9.26
N THR A 20 -16.79 13.17 8.61
CA THR A 20 -16.35 13.35 7.22
C THR A 20 -14.84 13.10 7.08
N TYR A 21 -14.04 13.56 8.04
CA TYR A 21 -12.60 13.31 8.07
C TYR A 21 -12.28 11.82 8.19
N PHE A 22 -12.92 11.09 9.10
CA PHE A 22 -12.69 9.65 9.23
C PHE A 22 -13.14 8.86 8.00
N VAL A 23 -14.27 9.22 7.39
CA VAL A 23 -14.72 8.59 6.14
C VAL A 23 -13.73 8.88 5.02
N TYR A 24 -13.23 10.11 4.92
CA TYR A 24 -12.23 10.47 3.92
C TYR A 24 -10.93 9.68 4.09
N ASP A 25 -10.39 9.61 5.32
CA ASP A 25 -9.15 8.87 5.63
C ASP A 25 -9.30 7.36 5.36
N ALA A 26 -10.49 6.79 5.64
CA ALA A 26 -10.78 5.40 5.35
C ALA A 26 -10.87 5.08 3.84
N ILE A 27 -11.33 6.03 3.02
CA ILE A 27 -11.41 5.88 1.56
C ILE A 27 -10.06 6.18 0.89
N TYR A 28 -9.28 7.11 1.46
CA TYR A 28 -7.99 7.56 0.93
C TYR A 28 -6.90 7.43 2.02
N PRO A 29 -6.42 6.20 2.28
CA PRO A 29 -5.46 5.96 3.35
C PRO A 29 -4.20 6.82 3.17
N GLY A 30 -3.72 7.39 4.28
CA GLY A 30 -2.48 8.16 4.28
C GLY A 30 -1.23 7.29 4.03
N VAL A 31 -0.08 7.93 3.82
CA VAL A 31 1.20 7.25 3.54
C VAL A 31 1.60 6.22 4.62
N ASN A 32 1.27 6.47 5.89
CA ASN A 32 1.62 5.55 6.97
C ASN A 32 0.95 4.17 6.84
N PHE A 33 -0.24 4.11 6.23
CA PHE A 33 -0.90 2.84 5.90
C PHE A 33 -0.02 2.03 4.94
N TYR A 34 0.41 2.63 3.83
CA TYR A 34 1.23 1.95 2.81
C TYR A 34 2.64 1.60 3.31
N LYS A 35 3.20 2.33 4.28
CA LYS A 35 4.44 1.92 4.95
C LYS A 35 4.27 0.62 5.73
N ASN A 36 3.12 0.45 6.38
CA ASN A 36 2.80 -0.81 7.07
C ASN A 36 2.54 -1.94 6.08
N GLU A 37 1.85 -1.66 4.97
CA GLU A 37 1.65 -2.64 3.89
C GLU A 37 2.98 -3.11 3.29
N TYR A 38 3.89 -2.17 3.01
CA TYR A 38 5.26 -2.48 2.59
C TYR A 38 5.95 -3.42 3.58
N PHE A 39 5.83 -3.15 4.89
CA PHE A 39 6.42 -4.01 5.92
C PHE A 39 5.79 -5.40 5.94
N LYS A 40 4.47 -5.53 5.75
CA LYS A 40 3.82 -6.85 5.66
C LYS A 40 4.35 -7.65 4.47
N VAL A 41 4.45 -7.01 3.30
CA VAL A 41 4.93 -7.65 2.06
C VAL A 41 6.41 -8.05 2.16
N THR A 42 7.27 -7.15 2.63
CA THR A 42 8.73 -7.33 2.58
C THR A 42 9.36 -7.81 3.88
N GLY A 43 8.69 -7.59 5.02
CA GLY A 43 9.26 -7.78 6.35
C GLY A 43 10.34 -6.75 6.70
N ARG A 44 10.45 -5.65 5.94
CA ARG A 44 11.49 -4.63 6.11
C ARG A 44 10.88 -3.27 6.39
N ILE A 45 11.61 -2.47 7.16
CA ILE A 45 11.24 -1.07 7.36
C ILE A 45 11.49 -0.35 6.03
N ILE A 46 10.54 0.48 5.62
CA ILE A 46 10.67 1.23 4.38
C ILE A 46 11.92 2.14 4.42
N PRO A 47 12.75 2.14 3.37
CA PRO A 47 13.95 2.98 3.33
C PRO A 47 13.60 4.47 3.30
N LYS A 48 14.55 5.31 3.74
CA LYS A 48 14.35 6.77 3.78
C LYS A 48 14.27 7.40 2.39
N SER A 49 14.82 6.75 1.37
CA SER A 49 14.73 7.21 -0.03
C SER A 49 13.35 7.00 -0.66
N ALA A 50 12.45 6.27 0.02
CA ALA A 50 11.18 5.88 -0.56
C ALA A 50 10.26 7.07 -0.83
N GLU A 51 9.83 7.18 -2.08
CA GLU A 51 8.83 8.10 -2.57
C GLU A 51 7.63 7.31 -3.10
N PHE A 52 6.46 7.51 -2.49
CA PHE A 52 5.22 6.87 -2.95
C PHE A 52 4.63 7.65 -4.12
N ILE A 53 4.86 7.16 -5.33
CA ILE A 53 4.37 7.75 -6.59
C ILE A 53 2.86 7.59 -6.64
N GLU A 54 2.38 6.35 -6.69
CA GLU A 54 0.96 6.02 -6.71
C GLU A 54 0.57 5.09 -5.58
N LYS A 55 -0.69 5.20 -5.15
CA LYS A 55 -1.25 4.50 -3.98
C LYS A 55 -2.73 4.21 -4.21
N SER A 56 -3.14 2.96 -4.05
CA SER A 56 -4.54 2.56 -4.15
C SER A 56 -4.87 1.47 -3.13
N ALA A 57 -6.04 1.57 -2.52
CA ALA A 57 -6.56 0.54 -1.64
C ALA A 57 -8.07 0.40 -1.83
N SER A 58 -8.58 -0.81 -1.73
CA SER A 58 -10.00 -1.07 -1.68
C SER A 58 -10.54 -0.73 -0.29
N TYR A 59 -11.82 -0.41 -0.21
CA TYR A 59 -12.49 -0.38 1.09
C TYR A 59 -12.55 -1.81 1.65
N PRO A 60 -12.33 -2.01 2.95
CA PRO A 60 -12.47 -3.33 3.56
C PRO A 60 -13.88 -3.89 3.38
N ASP A 61 -13.99 -5.18 3.11
CA ASP A 61 -15.28 -5.87 3.10
C ASP A 61 -15.83 -6.07 4.52
N PHE A 62 -16.94 -6.79 4.66
CA PHE A 62 -17.55 -7.05 5.98
C PHE A 62 -16.67 -7.90 6.91
N HIS A 63 -15.69 -8.62 6.37
CA HIS A 63 -14.71 -9.40 7.11
C HIS A 63 -13.43 -8.60 7.42
N GLY A 64 -13.31 -7.40 6.84
CA GLY A 64 -12.14 -6.55 6.98
C GLY A 64 -11.07 -6.82 5.93
N ASP A 65 -11.37 -7.63 4.92
CA ASP A 65 -10.45 -7.96 3.83
C ASP A 65 -10.41 -6.82 2.82
N TYR A 66 -9.21 -6.48 2.36
CA TYR A 66 -8.98 -5.44 1.37
C TYR A 66 -7.78 -5.78 0.48
N CYS A 67 -7.69 -5.12 -0.66
CA CYS A 67 -6.51 -5.10 -1.50
C CYS A 67 -5.82 -3.74 -1.39
N SER A 68 -4.50 -3.73 -1.36
CA SER A 68 -3.69 -2.51 -1.41
C SER A 68 -2.61 -2.65 -2.47
N SER A 69 -2.24 -1.53 -3.09
CA SER A 69 -1.10 -1.45 -3.99
C SER A 69 -0.46 -0.08 -3.89
N SER A 70 0.85 -0.05 -4.11
CA SER A 70 1.61 1.19 -4.16
C SER A 70 2.78 1.04 -5.11
N GLN A 71 3.02 2.06 -5.93
CA GLN A 71 4.25 2.20 -6.69
C GLN A 71 5.22 3.06 -5.90
N ILE A 72 6.38 2.50 -5.59
CA ILE A 72 7.37 3.18 -4.74
C ILE A 72 8.66 3.35 -5.54
N LYS A 73 9.14 4.59 -5.59
CA LYS A 73 10.46 4.92 -6.10
C LYS A 73 11.47 4.93 -4.97
N LEU A 74 12.61 4.29 -5.19
CA LEU A 74 13.75 4.17 -4.27
C LEU A 74 14.99 4.81 -4.89
N SER A 75 16.02 5.05 -4.07
CA SER A 75 17.37 5.20 -4.63
C SER A 75 17.85 3.88 -5.22
N LYS A 76 18.79 3.93 -6.17
CA LYS A 76 19.35 2.73 -6.79
C LYS A 76 20.01 1.81 -5.77
N GLU A 77 20.63 2.39 -4.75
CA GLU A 77 21.27 1.66 -3.66
C GLU A 77 20.24 0.92 -2.80
N ASP A 78 19.16 1.59 -2.39
CA ASP A 78 18.11 0.97 -1.58
C ASP A 78 17.31 -0.06 -2.37
N TYR A 79 17.09 0.19 -3.67
CA TYR A 79 16.49 -0.77 -4.60
C TYR A 79 17.31 -2.06 -4.67
N GLN A 80 18.63 -1.93 -4.90
CA GLN A 80 19.52 -3.08 -5.02
C GLN A 80 19.65 -3.83 -3.69
N SER A 81 19.78 -3.10 -2.57
CA SER A 81 19.81 -3.69 -1.23
C SER A 81 18.54 -4.51 -0.96
N LEU A 82 17.37 -3.94 -1.23
CA LEU A 82 16.10 -4.64 -1.07
C LEU A 82 16.01 -5.88 -1.95
N PHE A 83 16.41 -5.77 -3.22
CA PHE A 83 16.42 -6.91 -4.14
C PHE A 83 17.32 -8.05 -3.65
N ASP A 84 18.52 -7.74 -3.19
CA ASP A 84 19.49 -8.72 -2.71
C ASP A 84 19.01 -9.37 -1.41
N GLU A 85 18.47 -8.57 -0.48
CA GLU A 85 17.88 -9.05 0.77
C GLU A 85 16.72 -10.02 0.51
N LEU A 86 15.75 -9.65 -0.34
CA LEU A 86 14.60 -10.51 -0.64
C LEU A 86 14.99 -11.73 -1.49
N SER A 87 16.06 -11.65 -2.28
CA SER A 87 16.57 -12.79 -3.06
C SER A 87 17.20 -13.88 -2.20
N LEU A 88 17.70 -13.51 -1.01
CA LEU A 88 18.32 -14.41 -0.05
C LEU A 88 17.37 -14.80 1.10
N ASP A 89 16.22 -14.15 1.18
CA ASP A 89 15.23 -14.41 2.23
C ASP A 89 14.47 -15.72 1.98
N GLY A 90 14.55 -16.64 2.95
CA GLY A 90 13.86 -17.92 2.91
C GLY A 90 12.33 -17.81 2.99
N GLU A 91 11.80 -16.69 3.49
CA GLU A 91 10.37 -16.38 3.53
C GLU A 91 9.84 -15.84 2.21
N MET A 92 10.70 -15.54 1.24
CA MET A 92 10.31 -15.05 -0.08
C MET A 92 10.39 -16.18 -1.12
N GLU A 93 9.47 -16.17 -2.07
CA GLU A 93 9.45 -17.07 -3.21
C GLU A 93 9.44 -16.27 -4.51
N LYS A 94 10.31 -16.64 -5.44
CA LYS A 94 10.34 -16.04 -6.79
C LYS A 94 9.17 -16.56 -7.59
N THR A 95 8.44 -15.66 -8.23
CA THR A 95 7.30 -16.02 -9.09
C THR A 95 7.45 -15.45 -10.49
N SER A 96 6.86 -16.09 -11.49
CA SER A 96 6.68 -15.52 -12.84
C SER A 96 5.45 -14.63 -12.93
N ASP A 97 4.49 -14.82 -12.04
CA ASP A 97 3.14 -14.30 -12.18
C ASP A 97 3.03 -12.91 -11.56
N VAL A 98 2.22 -12.07 -12.20
CA VAL A 98 1.83 -10.77 -11.65
C VAL A 98 0.42 -10.90 -11.14
N VAL A 99 0.21 -10.50 -9.90
CA VAL A 99 -1.12 -10.52 -9.26
C VAL A 99 -1.96 -9.43 -9.92
N GLY A 100 -3.03 -9.83 -10.60
CA GLY A 100 -3.91 -8.92 -11.31
C GLY A 100 -5.12 -8.54 -10.47
N PHE A 101 -5.14 -7.33 -9.92
CA PHE A 101 -6.30 -6.76 -9.22
C PHE A 101 -6.46 -5.28 -9.57
N LYS A 102 -7.63 -4.71 -9.25
CA LYS A 102 -8.02 -3.36 -9.67
C LYS A 102 -7.06 -2.29 -9.13
N GLU A 103 -6.70 -2.39 -7.86
CA GLU A 103 -5.84 -1.44 -7.17
C GLU A 103 -4.42 -1.49 -7.72
N PHE A 104 -3.91 -2.69 -8.05
CA PHE A 104 -2.64 -2.83 -8.78
C PHE A 104 -2.69 -2.13 -10.14
N GLY A 105 -3.77 -2.33 -10.91
CA GLY A 105 -3.97 -1.61 -12.17
C GLY A 105 -4.02 -0.09 -12.01
N ALA A 106 -4.58 0.40 -10.90
CA ALA A 106 -4.65 1.82 -10.60
C ALA A 106 -3.29 2.44 -10.23
N THR A 107 -2.34 1.64 -9.71
CA THR A 107 -1.00 2.12 -9.35
C THR A 107 0.07 1.90 -10.42
N LEU A 108 -0.30 1.32 -11.58
CA LEU A 108 0.64 1.20 -12.69
C LEU A 108 1.00 2.56 -13.32
N ASP A 109 0.15 3.58 -13.15
CA ASP A 109 0.33 4.92 -13.76
C ASP A 109 0.78 4.85 -15.24
N GLU A 110 1.85 5.56 -15.63
CA GLU A 110 2.48 5.49 -16.95
C GLU A 110 3.36 4.24 -17.16
N LYS A 111 3.53 3.40 -16.14
CA LYS A 111 4.43 2.25 -16.16
C LYS A 111 3.73 0.99 -16.65
N ASP A 112 4.41 0.27 -17.54
CA ASP A 112 3.93 -0.98 -18.09
C ASP A 112 4.26 -2.14 -17.14
N ARG A 113 3.25 -2.91 -16.74
CA ARG A 113 3.39 -4.16 -15.98
C ARG A 113 4.41 -5.14 -16.57
N ASN A 114 4.63 -5.09 -17.90
CA ASN A 114 5.60 -5.95 -18.59
C ASN A 114 7.05 -5.59 -18.26
N LYS A 115 7.31 -4.39 -17.73
CA LYS A 115 8.63 -3.95 -17.28
C LYS A 115 8.99 -4.44 -15.87
N ILE A 116 8.09 -5.15 -15.19
CA ILE A 116 8.38 -5.81 -13.93
C ILE A 116 9.20 -7.07 -14.21
N VAL A 117 10.50 -7.00 -13.96
CA VAL A 117 11.50 -8.01 -14.33
C VAL A 117 11.82 -9.00 -13.23
N LYS A 118 11.65 -8.61 -11.96
CA LYS A 118 11.80 -9.51 -10.80
C LYS A 118 10.57 -9.40 -9.92
N LYS A 119 10.17 -10.53 -9.34
CA LYS A 119 8.89 -10.67 -8.65
C LYS A 119 9.07 -11.63 -7.50
N PHE A 120 8.54 -11.26 -6.35
CA PHE A 120 8.55 -12.08 -5.16
C PHE A 120 7.16 -12.10 -4.53
N VAL A 121 6.83 -13.24 -3.94
CA VAL A 121 5.70 -13.38 -3.03
C VAL A 121 6.23 -13.84 -1.68
N ARG A 122 5.67 -13.30 -0.60
CA ARG A 122 5.98 -13.79 0.74
C ARG A 122 5.22 -15.10 0.99
N LYS A 123 5.91 -16.08 1.57
CA LYS A 123 5.32 -17.34 2.03
C LYS A 123 4.49 -17.07 3.29
N GLY A 124 3.23 -17.50 3.29
CA GLY A 124 2.36 -17.51 4.47
C GLY A 124 2.16 -18.94 5.00
N GLU A 125 1.99 -19.09 6.32
CA GLU A 125 1.63 -20.38 6.95
C GLU A 125 0.14 -20.72 6.79
N GLU A 126 -0.72 -19.72 6.57
CA GLU A 126 -2.15 -19.89 6.31
C GLU A 126 -2.54 -19.20 4.99
N ILE A 127 -3.24 -19.96 4.12
CA ILE A 127 -3.63 -19.62 2.75
C ILE A 127 -4.71 -18.50 2.69
N THR A 128 -4.81 -17.66 3.72
CA THR A 128 -5.82 -16.60 3.82
C THR A 128 -5.27 -15.19 3.52
N GLU A 129 -3.96 -14.99 3.51
CA GLU A 129 -3.34 -13.74 3.01
C GLU A 129 -3.01 -13.89 1.53
N TRP A 130 -4.06 -13.81 0.71
CA TRP A 130 -3.94 -13.89 -0.74
C TRP A 130 -3.11 -12.71 -1.25
N TYR A 131 -1.83 -12.98 -1.55
CA TYR A 131 -0.94 -12.20 -2.41
C TYR A 131 -0.14 -11.04 -1.80
N LEU A 132 0.70 -11.31 -0.79
CA LEU A 132 1.82 -10.43 -0.41
C LEU A 132 2.89 -10.41 -1.54
N PHE A 133 2.69 -9.55 -2.53
CA PHE A 133 3.50 -9.47 -3.75
C PHE A 133 4.33 -8.20 -3.80
N ILE A 134 5.58 -8.31 -4.28
CA ILE A 134 6.43 -7.19 -4.66
C ILE A 134 7.02 -7.43 -6.05
N GLY A 135 6.94 -6.40 -6.90
CA GLY A 135 7.57 -6.33 -8.21
C GLY A 135 8.78 -5.42 -8.20
N PHE A 136 9.67 -5.62 -9.15
CA PHE A 136 10.88 -4.83 -9.35
C PHE A 136 10.95 -4.47 -10.83
N TYR A 137 10.93 -3.18 -11.15
CA TYR A 137 10.97 -2.68 -12.52
C TYR A 137 12.38 -2.69 -13.11
N ASP A 138 12.47 -2.72 -14.43
CA ASP A 138 13.75 -2.68 -15.17
C ASP A 138 14.52 -1.36 -15.06
N ASP A 139 13.93 -0.33 -14.45
CA ASP A 139 14.53 0.99 -14.26
C ASP A 139 15.48 1.10 -13.06
N LEU A 140 15.56 0.07 -12.23
CA LEU A 140 16.40 -0.03 -11.03
C LEU A 140 16.07 1.01 -9.93
N GLU A 141 14.84 1.54 -9.94
CA GLU A 141 14.38 2.50 -8.94
C GLU A 141 12.94 2.27 -8.52
N SER A 142 12.09 1.63 -9.33
CA SER A 142 10.66 1.43 -9.02
C SER A 142 10.35 0.00 -8.58
N ILE A 143 9.53 -0.12 -7.54
CA ILE A 143 8.92 -1.37 -7.07
C ILE A 143 7.39 -1.30 -7.10
#